data_AF-U6H8J6-F1
#
_entry.id   AF-U6H8J6-F1
#
_cell.length_a   1.000
_cell.length_b   1.000
_cell.length_c   1.000
_cell.angle_alpha   90.00
_cell.angle_beta   90.00
_cell.angle_gamma   90.00
#
_symmetry.space_group_name_H-M   'P 1'
#
loop_
_entity.id
_entity.type
_entity.pdbx_description
1 polymer ?
#
loop_
_entity_poly.entity_id
_entity_poly.type
_entity_poly.pdbx_seq_one_letter_code
_entity_poly.pdbx_strand_id
1 'polypeptide(L)'
;MSWVLLIVDLPLAESIRHHLDLQKDNQNARFVQKALKFYTSLANRAVRAGCAVDIFACSLDQVGLYEMKVMPEKTGGCVVMSDSFSLNVYKDSLKKFLETDSTGFLKMGFNAKMEVLCSKEFKVCGAIGPCTSTGKKGAQVSDLTVGEGASCEWQAAAMDKETTIAFYFEVTNQHVSNLPPGFDQEAAAVLMARLAVFKTETEDSLDVLRWLDRKLIRLVSRFADYQKDDPNSFHLSTEFAIYPQFMYHLRRSHFLQTFNASPDETAYYRSVLLRASVMNALVMIQPALLSYSLNQQGPPQPVLLDAQALKAPVDDASVVLGDRFPAPKYVQCNSGGSQARFLLAKVNPSTSYINSGTAQPLGLTEGGEAFINTDDVSLKVFMEHLIKLAVQS
;
A
#
# COMPACT_ATOMS: atom_id res chain seq x y z
N MET A 1 33.99 1.26 10.80
CA MET A 1 32.91 0.27 11.02
C MET A 1 32.15 0.13 9.72
N SER A 2 32.16 -1.06 9.12
CA SER A 2 31.38 -1.33 7.90
C SER A 2 29.88 -1.29 8.23
N TRP A 3 29.08 -0.62 7.40
CA TRP A 3 27.62 -0.44 7.58
C TRP A 3 26.86 -1.76 7.72
N VAL A 4 27.40 -2.85 7.18
CA VAL A 4 26.83 -4.21 7.25
C VAL A 4 26.75 -4.74 8.68
N LEU A 5 27.71 -4.40 9.55
CA LEU A 5 27.80 -4.88 10.94
C LEU A 5 26.70 -4.34 11.87
N LEU A 6 25.87 -3.42 11.38
CA LEU A 6 24.72 -2.88 12.13
C LEU A 6 23.44 -3.68 11.91
N ILE A 7 23.36 -4.52 10.86
CA ILE A 7 22.15 -5.27 10.50
C ILE A 7 22.30 -6.76 10.82
N VAL A 8 23.43 -7.36 10.43
CA VAL A 8 23.76 -8.77 10.65
C VAL A 8 25.27 -8.93 10.80
N ASP A 9 25.71 -9.97 11.51
CA ASP A 9 27.13 -10.30 11.58
C ASP A 9 27.65 -10.87 10.26
N LEU A 10 28.98 -10.83 10.06
CA LEU A 10 29.63 -11.33 8.85
C LEU A 10 29.52 -12.85 8.61
N PRO A 11 29.53 -13.73 9.63
CA PRO A 11 29.44 -15.16 9.40
C PRO A 11 28.08 -15.55 8.82
N LEU A 12 28.08 -16.23 7.67
CA LEU A 12 26.85 -16.68 6.98
C LEU A 12 26.01 -17.69 7.78
N ALA A 13 26.55 -18.26 8.86
CA ALA A 13 25.80 -19.09 9.79
C ALA A 13 24.76 -18.27 10.59
N GLU A 14 24.95 -16.96 10.71
CA GLU A 14 24.00 -16.05 11.32
C GLU A 14 22.95 -15.63 10.28
N SER A 15 21.71 -16.05 10.48
CA SER A 15 20.60 -15.70 9.59
C SER A 15 20.16 -14.25 9.79
N ILE A 16 19.82 -13.57 8.69
CA ILE A 16 19.17 -12.26 8.74
C ILE A 16 17.77 -12.41 9.36
N ARG A 17 17.35 -11.46 10.20
CA ARG A 17 16.03 -11.42 10.83
C ARG A 17 14.86 -11.57 9.84
N HIS A 18 13.83 -12.29 10.30
CA HIS A 18 12.50 -12.38 9.69
C HIS A 18 11.41 -11.75 10.58
N HIS A 19 10.19 -11.59 10.08
CA HIS A 19 9.08 -11.02 10.88
C HIS A 19 8.80 -11.79 12.17
N LEU A 20 8.94 -13.11 12.16
CA LEU A 20 8.75 -13.93 13.37
C LEU A 20 9.81 -13.64 14.44
N ASP A 21 11.05 -13.33 14.02
CA ASP A 21 12.12 -12.95 14.93
C ASP A 21 11.84 -11.59 15.56
N LEU A 22 11.28 -10.65 14.79
CA LEU A 22 10.87 -9.32 15.27
C LEU A 22 9.74 -9.40 16.30
N GLN A 23 8.78 -10.32 16.10
CA GLN A 23 7.65 -10.50 17.01
C GLN A 23 8.04 -11.16 18.34
N LYS A 24 8.99 -12.10 18.30
CA LYS A 24 9.40 -12.89 19.47
C LYS A 24 10.66 -12.37 20.16
N ASP A 25 11.22 -11.26 19.67
CA ASP A 25 12.52 -10.71 20.09
C ASP A 25 13.62 -11.80 20.13
N ASN A 26 13.73 -12.55 19.02
CA ASN A 26 14.66 -13.65 18.88
C ASN A 26 16.11 -13.16 18.75
N GLN A 27 17.09 -14.03 18.99
CA GLN A 27 18.52 -13.77 18.84
C GLN A 27 18.91 -13.21 17.46
N ASN A 28 18.18 -13.57 16.40
CA ASN A 28 18.40 -13.04 15.05
C ASN A 28 18.02 -11.55 14.90
N ALA A 29 17.16 -11.02 15.78
CA ALA A 29 16.73 -9.63 15.81
C ALA A 29 17.60 -8.73 16.74
N ARG A 30 18.66 -9.27 17.34
CA ARG A 30 19.51 -8.59 18.35
C ARG A 30 20.06 -7.23 17.94
N PHE A 31 20.23 -6.98 16.63
CA PHE A 31 20.77 -5.71 16.12
C PHE A 31 19.70 -4.67 15.81
N VAL A 32 18.45 -5.09 15.64
CA VAL A 32 17.37 -4.27 15.05
C VAL A 32 17.13 -2.99 15.85
N GLN A 33 16.99 -3.09 17.18
CA GLN A 33 16.73 -1.92 18.04
C GLN A 33 17.86 -0.89 18.00
N LYS A 34 19.11 -1.35 17.93
CA LYS A 34 20.28 -0.45 17.85
C LYS A 34 20.35 0.22 16.48
N ALA A 35 20.09 -0.55 15.42
CA ALA A 35 20.08 -0.05 14.04
C ALA A 35 18.96 0.98 13.82
N LEU A 36 17.73 0.70 14.27
CA LEU A 36 16.61 1.63 14.19
C LEU A 36 16.94 2.98 14.85
N LYS A 37 17.52 2.96 16.05
CA LYS A 37 17.96 4.19 16.75
C LYS A 37 19.05 4.94 15.98
N PHE A 38 20.01 4.21 15.42
CA PHE A 38 21.10 4.79 14.63
C PHE A 38 20.58 5.49 13.37
N TYR A 39 19.77 4.81 12.55
CA TYR A 39 19.23 5.37 11.32
C TYR A 39 18.21 6.48 11.58
N THR A 40 17.44 6.41 12.66
CA THR A 40 16.57 7.51 13.09
C THR A 40 17.39 8.77 13.44
N SER A 41 18.51 8.62 14.15
CA SER A 41 19.41 9.73 14.45
C SER A 41 20.01 10.33 13.18
N LEU A 42 20.39 9.50 12.21
CA LEU A 42 20.92 9.94 10.93
C LEU A 42 19.85 10.65 10.08
N ALA A 43 18.63 10.12 10.02
CA ALA A 43 17.50 10.75 9.36
C ALA A 43 17.24 12.16 9.92
N ASN A 44 17.20 12.30 11.25
CA ASN A 44 17.01 13.60 11.90
C ASN A 44 18.16 14.58 11.60
N ARG A 45 19.40 14.09 11.43
CA ARG A 45 20.53 14.93 10.98
C ARG A 45 20.36 15.38 9.53
N ALA A 46 19.96 14.49 8.63
CA ALA A 46 19.72 14.80 7.23
C ALA A 46 18.60 15.84 7.06
N VAL A 47 17.49 15.69 7.81
CA VAL A 47 16.39 16.67 7.86
C VAL A 47 16.90 18.05 8.29
N ARG A 48 17.70 18.15 9.36
CA ARG A 48 18.27 19.44 9.79
C ARG A 48 19.23 20.06 8.78
N ALA A 49 19.91 19.23 7.99
CA ALA A 49 20.80 19.68 6.92
C ALA A 49 20.07 20.03 5.62
N GLY A 50 18.76 19.76 5.52
CA GLY A 50 18.01 19.91 4.27
C GLY A 50 18.47 18.93 3.19
N CYS A 51 19.00 17.76 3.58
CA CYS A 51 19.49 16.74 2.66
C CYS A 51 18.46 15.61 2.50
N ALA A 52 18.20 15.23 1.25
CA ALA A 52 17.44 14.03 0.94
C ALA A 52 18.33 12.77 1.03
N VAL A 53 17.74 11.65 1.45
CA VAL A 53 18.38 10.33 1.45
C VAL A 53 17.52 9.38 0.66
N ASP A 54 18.04 8.94 -0.49
CA ASP A 54 17.42 7.90 -1.33
C ASP A 54 18.11 6.55 -1.10
N ILE A 55 17.36 5.46 -1.17
CA ILE A 55 17.89 4.09 -1.01
C ILE A 55 17.63 3.28 -2.27
N PHE A 56 18.70 2.98 -3.00
CA PHE A 56 18.69 2.02 -4.11
C PHE A 56 19.30 0.70 -3.63
N ALA A 57 18.44 -0.25 -3.27
CA ALA A 57 18.81 -1.56 -2.75
C ALA A 57 18.73 -2.62 -3.85
N CYS A 58 19.88 -3.19 -4.24
CA CYS A 58 19.91 -4.31 -5.18
C CYS A 58 20.63 -5.51 -4.57
N SER A 59 19.86 -6.54 -4.22
CA SER A 59 20.38 -7.74 -3.56
C SER A 59 19.38 -8.90 -3.70
N LEU A 60 19.90 -10.13 -3.74
CA LEU A 60 19.08 -11.36 -3.73
C LEU A 60 18.48 -11.66 -2.35
N ASP A 61 19.06 -11.07 -1.31
CA ASP A 61 18.60 -11.17 0.07
C ASP A 61 18.44 -9.76 0.68
N GLN A 62 17.95 -9.67 1.90
CA GLN A 62 17.68 -8.42 2.61
C GLN A 62 18.94 -7.57 2.80
N VAL A 63 18.76 -6.25 2.81
CA VAL A 63 19.84 -5.25 2.94
C VAL A 63 19.75 -4.43 4.22
N GLY A 64 18.69 -4.59 5.01
CA GLY A 64 18.40 -3.75 6.17
C GLY A 64 17.50 -2.55 5.85
N LEU A 65 16.70 -2.63 4.78
CA LEU A 65 15.77 -1.56 4.42
C LEU A 65 14.77 -1.30 5.55
N TYR A 66 14.32 -2.33 6.25
CA TYR A 66 13.43 -2.19 7.41
C TYR A 66 13.97 -1.17 8.44
N GLU A 67 15.26 -1.25 8.76
CA GLU A 67 15.91 -0.35 9.72
C GLU A 67 16.22 1.03 9.11
N MET A 68 16.43 1.08 7.80
CA MET A 68 16.83 2.29 7.08
C MET A 68 15.68 3.14 6.54
N LYS A 69 14.46 2.59 6.42
CA LYS A 69 13.30 3.23 5.77
C LYS A 69 12.96 4.61 6.31
N VAL A 70 13.26 4.87 7.59
CA VAL A 70 13.04 6.16 8.25
C VAL A 70 13.80 7.31 7.59
N MET A 71 14.92 7.03 6.92
CA MET A 71 15.72 8.05 6.23
C MET A 71 14.96 8.66 5.04
N PRO A 72 14.58 7.91 3.99
CA PRO A 72 13.78 8.44 2.90
C PRO A 72 12.42 8.94 3.36
N GLU A 73 11.76 8.24 4.31
CA GLU A 73 10.47 8.65 4.85
C GLU A 73 10.52 10.04 5.52
N LYS A 74 11.57 10.38 6.27
CA LYS A 74 11.67 11.71 6.89
C LYS A 74 12.17 12.81 5.96
N THR A 75 13.05 12.47 5.02
CA THR A 75 13.71 13.48 4.18
C THR A 75 12.99 13.77 2.86
N GLY A 76 11.94 13.02 2.51
CA GLY A 76 11.32 13.14 1.19
C GLY A 76 12.00 12.31 0.10
N GLY A 77 12.94 11.44 0.48
CA GLY A 77 13.63 10.55 -0.46
C GLY A 77 12.76 9.37 -0.90
N CYS A 78 13.27 8.61 -1.85
CA CYS A 78 12.64 7.43 -2.42
C CYS A 78 13.37 6.14 -2.06
N VAL A 79 12.69 5.02 -2.29
CA VAL A 79 13.27 3.67 -2.17
C VAL A 79 13.04 2.93 -3.47
N VAL A 80 14.09 2.31 -4.00
CA VAL A 80 14.04 1.40 -5.14
C VAL A 80 14.67 0.09 -4.72
N MET A 81 13.94 -1.01 -4.88
CA MET A 81 14.42 -2.36 -4.55
C MET A 81 14.39 -3.27 -5.78
N SER A 82 15.46 -4.05 -5.98
CA SER A 82 15.63 -4.98 -7.10
C SER A 82 16.55 -6.14 -6.68
N ASP A 83 16.56 -7.22 -7.45
CA ASP A 83 17.46 -8.36 -7.20
C ASP A 83 18.92 -8.04 -7.63
N SER A 84 19.08 -7.14 -8.60
CA SER A 84 20.37 -6.73 -9.16
C SER A 84 20.30 -5.36 -9.84
N PHE A 85 21.41 -4.63 -9.82
CA PHE A 85 21.61 -3.39 -10.58
C PHE A 85 21.56 -3.58 -12.10
N SER A 86 21.66 -4.83 -12.58
CA SER A 86 21.58 -5.14 -14.01
C SER A 86 20.15 -5.23 -14.54
N LEU A 87 19.14 -5.33 -13.68
CA LEU A 87 17.74 -5.49 -14.07
C LEU A 87 17.07 -4.16 -14.46
N ASN A 88 16.06 -4.26 -15.33
CA ASN A 88 15.30 -3.11 -15.81
C ASN A 88 14.55 -2.38 -14.68
N VAL A 89 14.12 -3.09 -13.64
CA VAL A 89 13.52 -2.49 -12.43
C VAL A 89 14.42 -1.38 -11.87
N TYR A 90 15.72 -1.65 -11.69
CA TYR A 90 16.66 -0.63 -11.23
C TYR A 90 16.96 0.41 -12.31
N LYS A 91 17.34 -0.03 -13.52
CA LYS A 91 17.79 0.87 -14.60
C LYS A 91 16.72 1.88 -14.99
N ASP A 92 15.48 1.44 -15.16
CA ASP A 92 14.38 2.31 -15.57
C ASP A 92 13.89 3.17 -14.42
N SER A 93 13.92 2.68 -13.17
CA SER A 93 13.68 3.53 -11.99
C SER A 93 14.72 4.65 -11.89
N LEU A 94 16.00 4.36 -12.10
CA LEU A 94 17.06 5.37 -12.04
C LEU A 94 16.93 6.42 -13.16
N LYS A 95 16.56 6.00 -14.38
CA LYS A 95 16.27 6.94 -15.47
C LYS A 95 15.11 7.87 -15.12
N LYS A 96 14.03 7.33 -14.53
CA LYS A 96 12.87 8.12 -14.10
C LYS A 96 13.20 9.04 -12.94
N PHE A 97 14.02 8.58 -12.01
CA PHE A 97 14.50 9.40 -10.90
C PHE A 97 15.22 10.65 -11.42
N LEU A 98 16.01 10.52 -12.49
CA LEU A 98 16.73 11.63 -13.14
C LEU A 98 15.97 12.26 -14.33
N GLU A 99 14.65 12.06 -14.42
CA GLU A 99 13.86 12.56 -15.54
C GLU A 99 13.85 14.10 -15.58
N THR A 100 14.03 14.66 -16.78
CA THR A 100 13.94 16.10 -17.02
C THR A 100 12.60 16.51 -17.61
N ASP A 101 12.19 17.74 -17.34
CA ASP A 101 11.04 18.36 -17.99
C ASP A 101 11.37 18.83 -19.42
N SER A 102 10.40 19.45 -20.10
CA SER A 102 10.55 19.98 -21.45
C SER A 102 11.60 21.10 -21.57
N THR A 103 12.02 21.69 -20.46
CA THR A 103 13.04 22.75 -20.40
C THR A 103 14.43 22.21 -20.08
N GLY A 104 14.55 20.91 -19.77
CA GLY A 104 15.82 20.24 -19.47
C GLY A 104 16.20 20.26 -17.99
N PHE A 105 15.36 20.76 -17.09
CA PHE A 105 15.59 20.69 -15.64
C PHE A 105 15.03 19.39 -15.07
N LEU A 106 15.65 18.89 -14.00
CA LEU A 106 15.14 17.71 -13.27
C LEU A 106 13.74 17.99 -12.72
N LYS A 107 12.86 16.99 -12.79
CA LYS A 107 11.48 17.09 -12.27
C LYS A 107 11.36 17.06 -10.74
N MET A 108 12.47 16.86 -10.03
CA MET A 108 12.50 16.87 -8.57
C MET A 108 12.67 18.29 -8.02
N GLY A 109 11.93 18.60 -6.96
CA GLY A 109 12.07 19.80 -6.15
C GLY A 109 12.83 19.52 -4.86
N PHE A 110 13.50 20.54 -4.32
CA PHE A 110 14.26 20.44 -3.07
C PHE A 110 13.87 21.52 -2.08
N ASN A 111 14.15 21.26 -0.79
CA ASN A 111 13.93 22.21 0.32
C ASN A 111 12.49 22.73 0.39
N ALA A 112 11.52 21.82 0.24
CA ALA A 112 10.11 22.16 0.28
C ALA A 112 9.66 22.44 1.72
N LYS A 113 8.87 23.51 1.88
CA LYS A 113 8.14 23.82 3.10
C LYS A 113 6.65 23.90 2.78
N MET A 114 5.85 23.23 3.59
CA MET A 114 4.41 23.14 3.43
C MET A 114 3.77 23.65 4.72
N GLU A 115 2.98 24.71 4.62
CA GLU A 115 2.23 25.28 5.73
C GLU A 115 0.73 25.08 5.50
N VAL A 116 0.06 24.55 6.51
CA VAL A 116 -1.39 24.33 6.49
C VAL A 116 -2.07 25.44 7.29
N LEU A 117 -2.90 26.21 6.59
CA LEU A 117 -3.74 27.26 7.14
C LEU A 117 -5.20 26.81 7.07
N CYS A 118 -5.92 26.97 8.18
CA CYS A 118 -7.31 26.53 8.28
C CYS A 118 -8.19 27.65 8.86
N SER A 119 -9.46 27.65 8.46
CA SER A 119 -10.50 28.39 9.18
C SER A 119 -10.62 27.86 10.62
N LYS A 120 -11.19 28.66 11.53
CA LYS A 120 -11.23 28.37 12.98
C LYS A 120 -11.97 27.07 13.31
N GLU A 121 -12.84 26.62 12.42
CA GLU A 121 -13.65 25.42 12.57
C GLU A 121 -12.85 24.14 12.36
N PHE A 122 -11.66 24.21 11.74
CA PHE A 122 -10.81 23.07 11.44
C PHE A 122 -9.47 23.18 12.14
N LYS A 123 -9.01 22.06 12.69
CA LYS A 123 -7.65 21.92 13.21
C LYS A 123 -6.93 20.79 12.52
N VAL A 124 -5.64 20.98 12.24
CA VAL A 124 -4.78 19.96 11.64
C VAL A 124 -4.20 19.07 12.74
N CYS A 125 -4.44 17.77 12.63
CA CYS A 125 -3.96 16.73 13.55
C CYS A 125 -2.53 16.28 13.22
N GLY A 126 -2.17 16.34 11.94
CA GLY A 126 -0.84 16.01 11.47
C GLY A 126 -0.84 15.45 10.05
N ALA A 127 0.32 14.93 9.66
CA ALA A 127 0.57 14.42 8.32
C ALA A 127 1.13 12.99 8.33
N ILE A 128 0.73 12.18 7.36
CA ILE A 128 1.33 10.86 7.06
C ILE A 128 1.81 10.87 5.61
N GLY A 129 3.12 10.73 5.43
CA GLY A 129 3.79 10.77 4.14
C GLY A 129 5.24 11.18 4.30
N PRO A 130 5.97 11.38 3.18
CA PRO A 130 7.41 11.59 3.19
C PRO A 130 7.80 13.03 3.58
N CYS A 131 7.56 13.40 4.85
CA CYS A 131 7.81 14.74 5.38
C CYS A 131 8.15 14.69 6.87
N THR A 132 8.71 15.78 7.40
CA THR A 132 8.97 15.94 8.84
C THR A 132 8.36 17.24 9.35
N SER A 133 7.73 17.19 10.52
CA SER A 133 7.19 18.36 11.22
C SER A 133 8.29 19.37 11.58
N THR A 134 8.06 20.67 11.36
CA THR A 134 8.98 21.73 11.81
C THR A 134 8.72 22.17 13.25
N GLY A 135 7.63 21.69 13.86
CA GLY A 135 7.20 22.05 15.21
C GLY A 135 6.57 23.44 15.31
N LYS A 136 6.32 24.13 14.19
CA LYS A 136 5.65 25.43 14.15
C LYS A 136 4.26 25.33 14.75
N LYS A 137 4.01 26.09 15.82
CA LYS A 137 2.72 26.13 16.50
C LYS A 137 1.79 27.17 15.86
N GLY A 138 0.49 26.93 16.00
CA GLY A 138 -0.56 27.83 15.51
C GLY A 138 -1.91 27.49 16.14
N ALA A 139 -2.87 28.40 16.04
CA ALA A 139 -4.22 28.20 16.58
C ALA A 139 -4.97 27.03 15.90
N GLN A 140 -4.58 26.71 14.66
CA GLN A 140 -5.08 25.60 13.86
C GLN A 140 -4.46 24.25 14.21
N VAL A 141 -3.49 24.17 15.13
CA VAL A 141 -2.90 22.89 15.53
C VAL A 141 -3.85 22.18 16.50
N SER A 142 -4.17 20.93 16.18
CA SER A 142 -4.99 20.07 17.04
C SER A 142 -4.19 19.51 18.22
N ASP A 143 -4.87 19.25 19.32
CA ASP A 143 -4.33 18.45 20.43
C ASP A 143 -4.27 16.95 20.08
N LEU A 144 -5.15 16.49 19.18
CA LEU A 144 -5.09 15.14 18.61
C LEU A 144 -3.94 15.07 17.59
N THR A 145 -3.05 14.10 17.78
CA THR A 145 -1.89 13.89 16.91
C THR A 145 -2.07 12.67 16.01
N VAL A 146 -1.84 12.85 14.71
CA VAL A 146 -1.79 11.76 13.71
C VAL A 146 -0.52 11.88 12.88
N GLY A 147 0.30 10.83 12.84
CA GLY A 147 1.58 10.86 12.11
C GLY A 147 2.54 11.92 12.66
N GLU A 148 3.17 12.66 11.75
CA GLU A 148 3.97 13.85 12.04
C GLU A 148 3.01 15.01 12.38
N GLY A 149 2.59 15.12 13.65
CA GLY A 149 1.66 16.14 14.10
C GLY A 149 2.28 17.24 14.96
N ALA A 150 1.46 17.80 15.84
CA ALA A 150 1.81 18.91 16.74
C ALA A 150 2.47 20.12 16.03
N SER A 151 2.13 20.36 14.77
CA SER A 151 2.65 21.44 13.94
C SER A 151 1.62 21.84 12.89
N CYS A 152 1.75 23.06 12.37
CA CYS A 152 1.05 23.50 11.17
C CYS A 152 1.98 23.67 9.95
N GLU A 153 3.25 23.29 10.10
CA GLU A 153 4.25 23.35 9.04
C GLU A 153 5.13 22.09 9.01
N TRP A 154 5.42 21.64 7.79
CA TRP A 154 6.24 20.46 7.49
C TRP A 154 7.27 20.80 6.43
N GLN A 155 8.35 20.02 6.42
CA GLN A 155 9.40 20.12 5.42
C GLN A 155 9.70 18.78 4.78
N ALA A 156 10.15 18.82 3.53
CA ALA A 156 10.71 17.69 2.80
C ALA A 156 11.94 18.17 2.03
N ALA A 157 13.07 17.49 2.21
CA ALA A 157 14.31 17.87 1.55
C ALA A 157 14.26 17.61 0.04
N ALA A 158 13.54 16.57 -0.40
CA ALA A 158 13.21 16.32 -1.79
C ALA A 158 11.71 16.03 -1.97
N MET A 159 11.17 16.39 -3.13
CA MET A 159 9.85 16.03 -3.60
C MET A 159 9.91 15.77 -5.10
N ASP A 160 9.04 14.90 -5.59
CA ASP A 160 8.88 14.58 -7.01
C ASP A 160 7.38 14.55 -7.38
N LYS A 161 7.07 14.30 -8.65
CA LYS A 161 5.69 14.21 -9.15
C LYS A 161 4.85 13.13 -8.46
N GLU A 162 5.48 12.12 -7.86
CA GLU A 162 4.81 11.03 -7.15
C GLU A 162 4.57 11.36 -5.68
N THR A 163 5.19 12.41 -5.14
CA THR A 163 5.17 12.73 -3.72
C THR A 163 3.79 13.24 -3.28
N THR A 164 3.01 12.38 -2.61
CA THR A 164 1.69 12.71 -2.05
C THR A 164 1.70 12.57 -0.52
N ILE A 165 1.30 13.61 0.22
CA ILE A 165 1.25 13.63 1.68
C ILE A 165 -0.22 13.70 2.14
N ALA A 166 -0.59 12.88 3.13
CA ALA A 166 -1.93 12.86 3.69
C ALA A 166 -2.01 13.73 4.94
N PHE A 167 -2.86 14.77 4.92
CA PHE A 167 -3.14 15.61 6.09
C PHE A 167 -4.46 15.21 6.74
N TYR A 168 -4.46 15.10 8.06
CA TYR A 168 -5.62 14.72 8.86
C TYR A 168 -6.12 15.93 9.64
N PHE A 169 -7.44 16.12 9.66
CA PHE A 169 -8.09 17.26 10.29
C PHE A 169 -9.16 16.79 11.26
N GLU A 170 -9.40 17.60 12.29
CA GLU A 170 -10.57 17.51 13.13
C GLU A 170 -11.45 18.75 12.95
N VAL A 171 -12.76 18.54 13.02
CA VAL A 171 -13.75 19.62 12.99
C VAL A 171 -14.11 19.97 14.43
N THR A 172 -13.94 21.22 14.80
CA THR A 172 -14.21 21.72 16.17
C THR A 172 -15.71 21.92 16.43
N ASN A 173 -16.51 22.08 15.39
CA ASN A 173 -17.96 22.29 15.48
C ASN A 173 -18.72 20.99 15.13
N GLN A 174 -19.47 20.44 16.09
CA GLN A 174 -20.08 19.09 15.98
C GLN A 174 -21.50 19.09 15.38
N HIS A 175 -21.96 20.17 14.75
CA HIS A 175 -23.25 20.16 14.06
C HIS A 175 -23.16 19.35 12.74
N VAL A 176 -23.32 18.03 12.87
CA VAL A 176 -23.35 17.10 11.73
C VAL A 176 -24.71 17.21 11.04
N SER A 177 -24.80 18.02 9.98
CA SER A 177 -25.87 17.91 8.99
C SER A 177 -25.47 16.88 7.92
N ASN A 178 -26.38 15.98 7.56
CA ASN A 178 -26.24 14.86 6.62
C ASN A 178 -25.11 15.01 5.58
N LEU A 179 -24.03 14.26 5.78
CA LEU A 179 -22.79 14.25 4.99
C LEU A 179 -22.67 13.22 3.81
N PRO A 180 -23.69 12.45 3.36
CA PRO A 180 -23.48 11.43 2.32
C PRO A 180 -22.89 11.91 0.97
N PRO A 181 -23.34 13.04 0.36
CA PRO A 181 -22.90 13.40 -1.00
C PRO A 181 -21.44 13.82 -1.13
N GLY A 182 -20.76 14.13 -0.01
CA GLY A 182 -19.36 14.58 -0.01
C GLY A 182 -18.35 13.48 0.28
N PHE A 183 -18.80 12.23 0.46
CA PHE A 183 -17.90 11.14 0.81
C PHE A 183 -17.18 10.59 -0.44
N ASP A 184 -15.86 10.78 -0.47
CA ASP A 184 -14.98 10.16 -1.46
C ASP A 184 -14.43 8.84 -0.89
N GLN A 185 -15.03 7.73 -1.29
CA GLN A 185 -14.62 6.38 -0.87
C GLN A 185 -13.20 5.98 -1.32
N GLU A 186 -12.73 6.51 -2.44
CA GLU A 186 -11.40 6.21 -2.97
C GLU A 186 -10.32 6.90 -2.14
N ALA A 187 -10.46 8.21 -1.93
CA ALA A 187 -9.57 8.96 -1.05
C ALA A 187 -9.64 8.45 0.40
N ALA A 188 -10.83 8.13 0.90
CA ALA A 188 -11.02 7.57 2.23
C ALA A 188 -10.29 6.22 2.39
N ALA A 189 -10.35 5.34 1.39
CA ALA A 189 -9.65 4.06 1.41
C ALA A 189 -8.12 4.25 1.49
N VAL A 190 -7.56 5.18 0.73
CA VAL A 190 -6.12 5.49 0.73
C VAL A 190 -5.68 6.12 2.05
N LEU A 191 -6.45 7.08 2.58
CA LEU A 191 -6.18 7.69 3.89
C LEU A 191 -6.21 6.64 5.01
N MET A 192 -7.23 5.75 4.99
CA MET A 192 -7.32 4.67 5.95
C MET A 192 -6.20 3.64 5.81
N ALA A 193 -5.74 3.36 4.59
CA ALA A 193 -4.58 2.50 4.35
C ALA A 193 -3.29 3.11 4.92
N ARG A 194 -3.04 4.40 4.69
CA ARG A 194 -1.89 5.12 5.24
C ARG A 194 -1.92 5.15 6.77
N LEU A 195 -3.09 5.40 7.36
CA LEU A 195 -3.27 5.35 8.80
C LEU A 195 -3.07 3.94 9.37
N ALA A 196 -3.59 2.91 8.71
CA ALA A 196 -3.37 1.52 9.10
C ALA A 196 -1.88 1.16 9.09
N VAL A 197 -1.15 1.50 8.01
CA VAL A 197 0.29 1.27 7.89
C VAL A 197 1.05 2.00 9.00
N PHE A 198 0.73 3.26 9.27
CA PHE A 198 1.34 4.00 10.37
C PHE A 198 1.10 3.33 11.73
N LYS A 199 -0.11 2.83 11.98
CA LYS A 199 -0.43 2.10 13.23
C LYS A 199 0.40 0.83 13.38
N THR A 200 0.72 0.12 12.29
CA THR A 200 1.58 -1.08 12.36
C THR A 200 3.03 -0.82 12.80
N GLU A 201 3.46 0.45 12.89
CA GLU A 201 4.78 0.78 13.44
C GLU A 201 4.86 0.66 14.96
N THR A 202 3.70 0.73 15.64
CA THR A 202 3.62 0.75 17.11
C THR A 202 2.65 -0.28 17.67
N GLU A 203 1.70 -0.77 16.88
CA GLU A 203 0.68 -1.74 17.26
C GLU A 203 0.88 -3.05 16.49
N ASP A 204 0.46 -4.16 17.11
CA ASP A 204 0.47 -5.48 16.45
C ASP A 204 -0.44 -5.51 15.22
N SER A 205 0.00 -6.18 14.16
CA SER A 205 -0.74 -6.26 12.90
C SER A 205 -2.16 -6.81 13.06
N LEU A 206 -2.39 -7.78 13.95
CA LEU A 206 -3.73 -8.34 14.19
C LEU A 206 -4.66 -7.31 14.85
N ASP A 207 -4.13 -6.47 15.73
CA ASP A 207 -4.90 -5.42 16.38
C ASP A 207 -5.24 -4.28 15.43
N VAL A 208 -4.32 -3.96 14.50
CA VAL A 208 -4.59 -3.02 13.40
C VAL A 208 -5.69 -3.56 12.47
N LEU A 209 -5.68 -4.86 12.15
CA LEU A 209 -6.73 -5.49 11.36
C LEU A 209 -8.09 -5.43 12.06
N ARG A 210 -8.15 -5.79 13.35
CA ARG A 210 -9.38 -5.66 14.16
C ARG A 210 -9.85 -4.22 14.25
N TRP A 211 -8.94 -3.26 14.35
CA TRP A 211 -9.26 -1.84 14.33
C TRP A 211 -9.89 -1.43 12.99
N LEU A 212 -9.31 -1.88 11.87
CA LEU A 212 -9.83 -1.60 10.53
C LEU A 212 -11.24 -2.16 10.35
N ASP A 213 -11.45 -3.43 10.74
CA ASP A 213 -12.76 -4.09 10.68
C ASP A 213 -13.80 -3.34 11.53
N ARG A 214 -13.45 -2.93 12.76
CA ARG A 214 -14.34 -2.12 13.61
C ARG A 214 -14.69 -0.76 13.01
N LYS A 215 -13.75 -0.12 12.30
CA LYS A 215 -14.01 1.16 11.62
C LYS A 215 -14.93 0.99 10.42
N LEU A 216 -14.73 -0.08 9.64
CA LEU A 216 -15.62 -0.43 8.53
C LEU A 216 -17.04 -0.72 9.02
N ILE A 217 -17.21 -1.56 10.06
CA ILE A 217 -18.54 -1.86 10.62
C ILE A 217 -19.22 -0.57 11.05
N ARG A 218 -18.55 0.30 11.81
CA ARG A 218 -19.14 1.59 12.26
C ARG A 218 -19.54 2.51 11.12
N LEU A 219 -18.78 2.54 10.03
CA LEU A 219 -19.12 3.33 8.84
C LEU A 219 -20.40 2.77 8.22
N VAL A 220 -20.41 1.47 7.96
CA VAL A 220 -21.50 0.78 7.29
C VAL A 220 -22.79 0.83 8.11
N SER A 221 -22.75 0.52 9.40
CA SER A 221 -23.91 0.62 10.30
C SER A 221 -24.48 2.04 10.38
N ARG A 222 -23.67 3.08 10.13
CA ARG A 222 -24.12 4.47 10.21
C ARG A 222 -24.74 5.00 8.92
N PHE A 223 -24.25 4.54 7.77
CA PHE A 223 -24.57 5.13 6.46
C PHE A 223 -25.30 4.16 5.52
N ALA A 224 -25.45 2.89 5.87
CA ALA A 224 -26.30 1.96 5.13
C ALA A 224 -27.78 2.13 5.54
N ASP A 225 -28.66 1.85 4.59
CA ASP A 225 -30.09 1.68 4.85
C ASP A 225 -30.37 0.20 5.12
N TYR A 226 -31.05 -0.10 6.22
CA TYR A 226 -31.48 -1.45 6.57
C TYR A 226 -32.61 -1.45 7.59
N GLN A 227 -33.39 -2.53 7.60
CA GLN A 227 -34.26 -2.91 8.68
C GLN A 227 -33.47 -3.70 9.71
N LYS A 228 -33.68 -3.40 11.00
CA LYS A 228 -32.99 -4.07 12.09
C LYS A 228 -33.22 -5.58 12.03
N ASP A 229 -32.15 -6.34 12.21
CA ASP A 229 -32.15 -7.81 12.18
C ASP A 229 -32.57 -8.45 10.84
N ASP A 230 -32.68 -7.68 9.73
CA ASP A 230 -32.93 -8.20 8.38
C ASP A 230 -31.76 -7.92 7.41
N PRO A 231 -30.85 -8.89 7.21
CA PRO A 231 -29.73 -8.75 6.28
C PRO A 231 -30.12 -8.49 4.81
N ASN A 232 -31.33 -8.88 4.37
CA ASN A 232 -31.73 -8.73 2.97
C ASN A 232 -32.16 -7.31 2.63
N SER A 233 -32.49 -6.52 3.65
CA SER A 233 -32.85 -5.11 3.51
C SER A 233 -31.65 -4.18 3.33
N PHE A 234 -30.43 -4.71 3.51
CA PHE A 234 -29.20 -3.93 3.53
C PHE A 234 -28.88 -3.31 2.17
N HIS A 235 -28.67 -2.00 2.15
CA HIS A 235 -28.29 -1.27 0.96
C HIS A 235 -27.28 -0.16 1.30
N LEU A 236 -26.21 -0.04 0.50
CA LEU A 236 -25.27 1.08 0.54
C LEU A 236 -25.50 1.98 -0.66
N SER A 237 -25.47 3.29 -0.46
CA SER A 237 -25.50 4.23 -1.57
C SER A 237 -24.22 4.15 -2.42
N THR A 238 -24.28 4.70 -3.63
CA THR A 238 -23.18 4.69 -4.61
C THR A 238 -21.87 5.25 -4.08
N GLU A 239 -21.95 6.22 -3.17
CA GLU A 239 -20.81 6.89 -2.55
C GLU A 239 -20.03 5.94 -1.61
N PHE A 240 -20.66 4.88 -1.10
CA PHE A 240 -20.06 3.94 -0.14
C PHE A 240 -19.92 2.51 -0.69
N ALA A 241 -20.55 2.20 -1.82
CA ALA A 241 -20.74 0.83 -2.31
C ALA A 241 -19.44 0.03 -2.50
N ILE A 242 -18.34 0.67 -2.94
CA ILE A 242 -17.06 -0.02 -3.17
C ILE A 242 -16.09 0.08 -1.98
N TYR A 243 -16.37 0.93 -0.99
CA TYR A 243 -15.52 1.09 0.18
C TYR A 243 -15.27 -0.23 0.95
N PRO A 244 -16.28 -1.09 1.25
CA PRO A 244 -16.05 -2.39 1.86
C PRO A 244 -15.12 -3.30 1.06
N GLN A 245 -15.17 -3.24 -0.28
CA GLN A 245 -14.30 -4.02 -1.16
C GLN A 245 -12.84 -3.56 -1.05
N PHE A 246 -12.59 -2.24 -0.99
CA PHE A 246 -11.24 -1.74 -0.73
C PHE A 246 -10.70 -2.21 0.63
N MET A 247 -11.52 -2.17 1.68
CA MET A 247 -11.11 -2.64 3.01
C MET A 247 -10.81 -4.15 3.02
N TYR A 248 -11.59 -4.94 2.27
CA TYR A 248 -11.33 -6.38 2.09
C TYR A 248 -9.99 -6.67 1.40
N HIS A 249 -9.63 -5.91 0.37
CA HIS A 249 -8.34 -6.09 -0.30
C HIS A 249 -7.17 -5.55 0.56
N LEU A 250 -7.36 -4.41 1.24
CA LEU A 250 -6.38 -3.81 2.12
C LEU A 250 -5.98 -4.76 3.26
N ARG A 251 -6.95 -5.39 3.95
CA ARG A 251 -6.68 -6.33 5.06
C ARG A 251 -5.92 -7.60 4.65
N ARG A 252 -5.96 -7.97 3.36
CA ARG A 252 -5.24 -9.12 2.79
C ARG A 252 -3.94 -8.72 2.08
N SER A 253 -3.68 -7.43 1.94
CA SER A 253 -2.49 -6.92 1.25
C SER A 253 -1.21 -7.13 2.05
N HIS A 254 -0.05 -7.11 1.38
CA HIS A 254 1.26 -7.15 2.03
C HIS A 254 1.59 -5.89 2.84
N PHE A 255 0.71 -4.87 2.85
CA PHE A 255 0.85 -3.72 3.75
C PHE A 255 0.56 -4.13 5.20
N LEU A 256 -0.40 -5.03 5.41
CA LEU A 256 -0.87 -5.45 6.75
C LEU A 256 -0.56 -6.93 7.04
N GLN A 257 -0.55 -7.79 6.02
CA GLN A 257 -0.15 -9.19 6.14
C GLN A 257 1.33 -9.36 5.81
N THR A 258 2.11 -9.82 6.79
CA THR A 258 3.56 -9.98 6.65
C THR A 258 3.98 -11.41 6.29
N PHE A 259 3.03 -12.35 6.25
CA PHE A 259 3.31 -13.73 5.87
C PHE A 259 3.83 -13.80 4.42
N ASN A 260 4.86 -14.64 4.20
CA ASN A 260 5.52 -14.81 2.90
C ASN A 260 6.14 -13.53 2.31
N ALA A 261 6.43 -12.53 3.15
CA ALA A 261 7.22 -11.36 2.82
C ALA A 261 8.33 -11.19 3.85
N SER A 262 9.48 -10.68 3.43
CA SER A 262 10.54 -10.28 4.34
C SER A 262 10.25 -8.92 5.00
N PRO A 263 10.90 -8.60 6.14
CA PRO A 263 10.87 -7.26 6.71
C PRO A 263 11.22 -6.14 5.72
N ASP A 264 12.23 -6.35 4.87
CA ASP A 264 12.64 -5.38 3.86
C ASP A 264 11.60 -5.20 2.75
N GLU A 265 11.00 -6.29 2.24
CA GLU A 265 9.91 -6.20 1.26
C GLU A 265 8.69 -5.47 1.82
N THR A 266 8.34 -5.75 3.07
CA THR A 266 7.22 -5.09 3.74
C THR A 266 7.50 -3.59 3.92
N ALA A 267 8.71 -3.24 4.33
CA ALA A 267 9.16 -1.84 4.42
C ALA A 267 9.09 -1.16 3.05
N TYR A 268 9.60 -1.79 2.00
CA TYR A 268 9.52 -1.28 0.63
C TYR A 268 8.08 -0.99 0.20
N TYR A 269 7.16 -1.96 0.33
CA TYR A 269 5.76 -1.77 -0.06
C TYR A 269 5.11 -0.61 0.71
N ARG A 270 5.37 -0.51 2.01
CA ARG A 270 4.83 0.58 2.85
C ARG A 270 5.41 1.93 2.45
N SER A 271 6.73 2.05 2.26
CA SER A 271 7.35 3.32 1.86
C SER A 271 6.86 3.81 0.50
N VAL A 272 6.60 2.90 -0.46
CA VAL A 272 5.99 3.27 -1.75
C VAL A 272 4.55 3.74 -1.56
N LEU A 273 3.73 3.04 -0.76
CA LEU A 273 2.33 3.42 -0.49
C LEU A 273 2.21 4.81 0.15
N LEU A 274 3.12 5.14 1.09
CA LEU A 274 3.12 6.42 1.81
C LEU A 274 3.43 7.61 0.90
N ARG A 275 4.05 7.38 -0.26
CA ARG A 275 4.34 8.41 -1.27
C ARG A 275 3.28 8.45 -2.36
N ALA A 276 2.75 7.30 -2.79
CA ALA A 276 1.87 7.18 -3.96
C ALA A 276 0.62 8.08 -3.94
N SER A 277 0.23 8.57 -5.12
CA SER A 277 -1.06 9.24 -5.36
C SER A 277 -2.25 8.32 -5.05
N VAL A 278 -3.46 8.90 -4.95
CA VAL A 278 -4.69 8.14 -4.68
C VAL A 278 -4.86 7.01 -5.71
N MET A 279 -4.78 7.33 -7.00
CA MET A 279 -4.94 6.34 -8.07
C MET A 279 -3.90 5.20 -7.99
N ASN A 280 -2.62 5.54 -7.77
CA ASN A 280 -1.57 4.53 -7.66
C ASN A 280 -1.73 3.67 -6.38
N ALA A 281 -2.12 4.28 -5.26
CA ALA A 281 -2.39 3.58 -4.02
C ALA A 281 -3.61 2.64 -4.12
N LEU A 282 -4.67 3.02 -4.85
CA LEU A 282 -5.81 2.14 -5.11
C LEU A 282 -5.39 0.89 -5.89
N VAL A 283 -4.58 1.03 -6.95
CA VAL A 283 -4.05 -0.10 -7.71
C VAL A 283 -3.16 -1.00 -6.84
N MET A 284 -2.46 -0.41 -5.87
CA MET A 284 -1.66 -1.15 -4.90
C MET A 284 -2.52 -1.93 -3.89
N ILE A 285 -3.65 -1.36 -3.46
CA ILE A 285 -4.60 -2.01 -2.54
C ILE A 285 -5.39 -3.09 -3.27
N GLN A 286 -6.00 -2.74 -4.39
CA GLN A 286 -6.82 -3.59 -5.23
C GLN A 286 -6.25 -3.59 -6.66
N PRO A 287 -5.45 -4.61 -7.02
CA PRO A 287 -4.89 -4.72 -8.37
C PRO A 287 -5.98 -4.77 -9.45
N ALA A 288 -5.78 -4.04 -10.54
CA ALA A 288 -6.65 -4.10 -11.70
C ALA A 288 -6.42 -5.40 -12.51
N LEU A 289 -7.49 -6.01 -13.00
CA LEU A 289 -7.45 -7.19 -13.85
C LEU A 289 -8.22 -6.91 -15.15
N LEU A 290 -7.51 -6.92 -16.28
CA LEU A 290 -8.05 -6.67 -17.61
C LEU A 290 -8.06 -7.97 -18.41
N SER A 291 -9.15 -8.24 -19.13
CA SER A 291 -9.30 -9.42 -19.99
C SER A 291 -9.36 -9.00 -21.45
N TYR A 292 -8.54 -9.64 -22.28
CA TYR A 292 -8.46 -9.42 -23.72
C TYR A 292 -8.97 -10.69 -24.41
N SER A 293 -9.92 -10.52 -25.33
CA SER A 293 -10.51 -11.62 -26.10
C SER A 293 -10.67 -11.19 -27.54
N LEU A 294 -10.50 -12.13 -28.47
CA LEU A 294 -10.70 -11.92 -29.90
C LEU A 294 -12.17 -11.60 -30.24
N ASN A 295 -13.11 -11.97 -29.36
CA ASN A 295 -14.55 -11.93 -29.61
C ASN A 295 -15.28 -10.90 -28.72
N GLN A 296 -14.79 -9.67 -28.62
CA GLN A 296 -15.59 -8.60 -28.00
C GLN A 296 -16.86 -8.35 -28.84
N GLN A 297 -18.00 -8.25 -28.16
CA GLN A 297 -19.35 -8.61 -28.65
C GLN A 297 -19.79 -7.97 -29.97
N GLY A 298 -20.08 -8.84 -30.94
CA GLY A 298 -20.76 -8.60 -32.23
C GLY A 298 -21.04 -9.96 -32.91
N PRO A 299 -21.86 -10.04 -33.99
CA PRO A 299 -22.05 -11.29 -34.72
C PRO A 299 -20.68 -11.81 -35.23
N PRO A 300 -20.46 -13.14 -35.25
CA PRO A 300 -19.17 -13.74 -35.54
C PRO A 300 -18.68 -13.30 -36.93
N GLN A 301 -17.67 -12.44 -36.95
CA GLN A 301 -16.93 -12.10 -38.17
C GLN A 301 -15.62 -12.90 -38.19
N PRO A 302 -15.17 -13.38 -39.36
CA PRO A 302 -13.87 -14.03 -39.48
C PRO A 302 -12.77 -13.04 -39.08
N VAL A 303 -12.09 -13.30 -37.98
CA VAL A 303 -10.90 -12.54 -37.56
C VAL A 303 -9.67 -13.35 -37.97
N LEU A 304 -8.71 -12.70 -38.64
CA LEU A 304 -7.41 -13.32 -38.94
C LEU A 304 -6.72 -13.70 -37.62
N LEU A 305 -6.23 -14.93 -37.54
CA LEU A 305 -5.48 -15.45 -36.39
C LEU A 305 -4.05 -14.85 -36.40
N ASP A 306 -3.96 -13.56 -36.11
CA ASP A 306 -2.72 -12.77 -36.21
C ASP A 306 -2.11 -12.50 -34.81
N ALA A 307 -0.77 -12.49 -34.75
CA ALA A 307 0.02 -12.20 -33.55
C ALA A 307 -0.26 -10.80 -32.95
N GLN A 308 -0.99 -9.95 -33.69
CA GLN A 308 -1.45 -8.63 -33.24
C GLN A 308 -2.40 -8.69 -32.03
N ALA A 309 -3.16 -9.77 -31.84
CA ALA A 309 -4.05 -9.91 -30.69
C ALA A 309 -3.29 -10.05 -29.35
N LEU A 310 -2.06 -10.56 -29.39
CA LEU A 310 -1.16 -10.60 -28.23
C LEU A 310 -0.43 -9.27 -28.01
N LYS A 311 -0.52 -8.33 -28.95
CA LYS A 311 0.18 -7.04 -28.89
C LYS A 311 -0.51 -6.07 -27.94
N ALA A 312 -1.84 -6.01 -27.96
CA ALA A 312 -2.62 -5.11 -27.10
C ALA A 312 -2.25 -5.19 -25.59
N PRO A 313 -2.24 -6.36 -24.94
CA PRO A 313 -1.85 -6.44 -23.52
C PRO A 313 -0.39 -6.05 -23.27
N VAL A 314 0.51 -6.26 -24.25
CA VAL A 314 1.92 -5.88 -24.14
C VAL A 314 2.09 -4.37 -24.31
N ASP A 315 1.37 -3.76 -25.26
CA ASP A 315 1.36 -2.32 -25.50
C ASP A 315 0.80 -1.59 -24.27
N ASP A 316 -0.33 -2.05 -23.71
CA ASP A 316 -0.91 -1.48 -22.49
C ASP A 316 0.03 -1.60 -21.29
N ALA A 317 0.67 -2.76 -21.11
CA ALA A 317 1.69 -2.95 -20.08
C ALA A 317 2.88 -2.00 -20.26
N SER A 318 3.29 -1.73 -21.51
CA SER A 318 4.39 -0.81 -21.81
C SER A 318 4.09 0.63 -21.41
N VAL A 319 2.85 1.08 -21.54
CA VAL A 319 2.40 2.41 -21.09
C VAL A 319 2.54 2.54 -19.58
N VAL A 320 2.06 1.54 -18.83
CA VAL A 320 2.16 1.51 -17.37
C VAL A 320 3.63 1.46 -16.92
N LEU A 321 4.45 0.65 -17.59
CA LEU A 321 5.88 0.56 -17.36
C LEU A 321 6.60 1.86 -17.65
N GLY A 322 6.09 2.69 -18.57
CA GLY A 322 6.67 3.98 -18.95
C GLY A 322 6.48 5.07 -17.90
N ASP A 323 5.33 5.13 -17.23
CA ASP A 323 5.01 6.25 -16.33
C ASP A 323 5.36 6.00 -14.85
N ARG A 324 5.17 4.77 -14.37
CA ARG A 324 5.23 4.45 -12.92
C ARG A 324 6.64 4.53 -12.30
N PHE A 325 6.73 5.12 -11.11
CA PHE A 325 7.95 5.11 -10.31
C PHE A 325 7.67 4.58 -8.88
N PRO A 326 8.48 3.62 -8.36
CA PRO A 326 9.53 2.87 -9.05
C PRO A 326 8.99 2.02 -10.22
N ALA A 327 9.88 1.64 -11.15
CA ALA A 327 9.52 0.82 -12.29
C ALA A 327 9.05 -0.58 -11.81
N PRO A 328 7.86 -1.04 -12.21
CA PRO A 328 7.34 -2.32 -11.75
C PRO A 328 8.05 -3.50 -12.42
N LYS A 329 8.06 -4.65 -11.74
CA LYS A 329 8.52 -5.92 -12.32
C LYS A 329 7.49 -6.41 -13.35
N TYR A 330 7.91 -6.52 -14.60
CA TYR A 330 7.07 -7.10 -15.66
C TYR A 330 7.22 -8.63 -15.68
N VAL A 331 6.09 -9.34 -15.68
CA VAL A 331 6.04 -10.80 -15.69
C VAL A 331 5.10 -11.25 -16.81
N GLN A 332 5.66 -11.95 -17.79
CA GLN A 332 4.90 -12.64 -18.82
C GLN A 332 4.88 -14.13 -18.50
N CYS A 333 3.69 -14.72 -18.39
CA CYS A 333 3.53 -16.13 -18.04
C CYS A 333 2.29 -16.74 -18.70
N ASN A 334 2.25 -18.06 -18.73
CA ASN A 334 1.16 -18.86 -19.28
C ASN A 334 0.49 -19.68 -18.17
N SER A 335 -0.69 -20.23 -18.47
CA SER A 335 -1.39 -21.15 -17.56
C SER A 335 -0.49 -22.33 -17.16
N GLY A 336 -0.53 -22.70 -15.88
CA GLY A 336 0.33 -23.75 -15.30
C GLY A 336 1.80 -23.34 -15.07
N GLY A 337 2.23 -22.16 -15.51
CA GLY A 337 3.58 -21.66 -15.27
C GLY A 337 3.81 -21.25 -13.81
N SER A 338 5.02 -21.43 -13.29
CA SER A 338 5.35 -21.10 -11.89
C SER A 338 5.13 -19.63 -11.54
N GLN A 339 5.28 -18.72 -12.52
CA GLN A 339 5.05 -17.29 -12.35
C GLN A 339 3.55 -16.91 -12.31
N ALA A 340 2.65 -17.78 -12.79
CA ALA A 340 1.20 -17.54 -12.72
C ALA A 340 0.70 -17.47 -11.26
N ARG A 341 1.47 -17.99 -10.30
CA ARG A 341 1.19 -17.86 -8.86
C ARG A 341 1.06 -16.40 -8.39
N PHE A 342 1.75 -15.46 -9.04
CA PHE A 342 1.63 -14.04 -8.72
C PHE A 342 0.21 -13.51 -8.97
N LEU A 343 -0.45 -14.01 -10.02
CA LEU A 343 -1.85 -13.71 -10.30
C LEU A 343 -2.77 -14.43 -9.30
N LEU A 344 -2.59 -15.75 -9.12
CA LEU A 344 -3.45 -16.56 -8.25
C LEU A 344 -3.47 -16.08 -6.79
N ALA A 345 -2.35 -15.59 -6.26
CA ALA A 345 -2.26 -15.05 -4.92
C ALA A 345 -3.03 -13.72 -4.72
N LYS A 346 -3.42 -13.05 -5.81
CA LYS A 346 -4.15 -11.75 -5.77
C LYS A 346 -5.62 -11.88 -6.13
N VAL A 347 -6.02 -12.97 -6.79
CA VAL A 347 -7.42 -13.21 -7.16
C VAL A 347 -8.24 -13.63 -5.94
N ASN A 348 -9.51 -13.22 -5.93
CA ASN A 348 -10.46 -13.60 -4.89
C ASN A 348 -10.82 -15.09 -5.01
N PRO A 349 -10.68 -15.91 -3.94
CA PRO A 349 -11.09 -17.31 -3.97
C PRO A 349 -12.63 -17.40 -3.92
N SER A 350 -13.29 -17.44 -5.07
CA SER A 350 -14.75 -17.58 -5.16
C SER A 350 -15.24 -19.00 -4.91
N THR A 351 -14.39 -20.00 -5.14
CA THR A 351 -14.64 -21.43 -4.91
C THR A 351 -13.62 -21.95 -3.88
N SER A 352 -14.11 -22.45 -2.75
CA SER A 352 -13.33 -23.07 -1.66
C SER A 352 -13.39 -24.60 -1.77
N TYR A 353 -12.28 -25.31 -1.50
CA TYR A 353 -12.21 -26.77 -1.67
C TYR A 353 -13.23 -27.51 -0.78
N ILE A 354 -13.63 -26.86 0.31
CA ILE A 354 -14.55 -27.37 1.32
C ILE A 354 -15.93 -27.70 0.73
N ASN A 355 -16.35 -27.05 -0.37
CA ASN A 355 -17.66 -27.27 -0.99
C ASN A 355 -17.64 -28.24 -2.19
N SER A 356 -16.46 -28.65 -2.67
CA SER A 356 -16.32 -29.61 -3.77
C SER A 356 -15.81 -30.94 -3.24
N GLY A 357 -16.71 -31.89 -2.97
CA GLY A 357 -16.41 -33.23 -2.45
C GLY A 357 -15.58 -34.15 -3.36
N THR A 358 -14.92 -33.62 -4.40
CA THR A 358 -14.11 -34.35 -5.38
C THR A 358 -13.01 -33.45 -5.95
N ALA A 359 -11.92 -33.25 -5.20
CA ALA A 359 -10.76 -32.49 -5.70
C ALA A 359 -9.83 -33.38 -6.54
N GLN A 360 -9.64 -33.03 -7.82
CA GLN A 360 -8.53 -33.53 -8.66
C GLN A 360 -7.22 -32.81 -8.27
N PRO A 361 -6.04 -33.44 -8.40
CA PRO A 361 -4.77 -32.92 -7.86
C PRO A 361 -4.21 -31.65 -8.56
N LEU A 362 -4.92 -31.09 -9.54
CA LEU A 362 -4.41 -30.11 -10.50
C LEU A 362 -5.15 -28.77 -10.53
N GLY A 363 -5.98 -28.46 -9.53
CA GLY A 363 -6.59 -27.12 -9.40
C GLY A 363 -7.65 -26.80 -10.45
N LEU A 364 -8.31 -27.82 -11.00
CA LEU A 364 -9.44 -27.70 -11.92
C LEU A 364 -10.66 -28.42 -11.33
N THR A 365 -11.83 -27.78 -11.40
CA THR A 365 -13.12 -28.46 -11.17
C THR A 365 -13.53 -29.25 -12.42
N GLU A 366 -14.51 -30.17 -12.30
CA GLU A 366 -15.07 -30.91 -13.45
C GLU A 366 -15.61 -30.00 -14.58
N GLY A 367 -15.81 -28.70 -14.30
CA GLY A 367 -16.22 -27.68 -15.27
C GLY A 367 -15.09 -26.84 -15.89
N GLY A 368 -13.82 -27.12 -15.58
CA GLY A 368 -12.67 -26.36 -16.09
C GLY A 368 -12.47 -24.98 -15.44
N GLU A 369 -13.16 -24.69 -14.32
CA GLU A 369 -12.93 -23.47 -13.55
C GLU A 369 -11.64 -23.58 -12.74
N ALA A 370 -10.82 -22.52 -12.79
CA ALA A 370 -9.59 -22.42 -12.01
C ALA A 370 -9.92 -22.34 -10.51
N PHE A 371 -9.36 -23.27 -9.74
CA PHE A 371 -9.55 -23.34 -8.30
C PHE A 371 -8.36 -22.72 -7.55
N ILE A 372 -8.63 -21.86 -6.56
CA ILE A 372 -7.58 -21.26 -5.71
C ILE A 372 -7.52 -22.00 -4.38
N ASN A 373 -6.40 -22.69 -4.14
CA ASN A 373 -6.18 -23.41 -2.90
C ASN A 373 -5.73 -22.44 -1.79
N THR A 374 -6.70 -21.96 -0.99
CA THR A 374 -6.45 -21.04 0.13
C THR A 374 -7.55 -21.16 1.19
N ASP A 375 -7.20 -20.92 2.45
CA ASP A 375 -8.13 -20.77 3.58
C ASP A 375 -8.67 -19.34 3.72
N ASP A 376 -8.27 -18.44 2.80
CA ASP A 376 -8.72 -17.05 2.80
C ASP A 376 -10.24 -16.95 2.62
N VAL A 377 -10.86 -16.13 3.47
CA VAL A 377 -12.29 -15.79 3.37
C VAL A 377 -12.55 -15.06 2.05
N SER A 378 -13.55 -15.50 1.29
CA SER A 378 -13.95 -14.85 0.03
C SER A 378 -14.63 -13.50 0.26
N LEU A 379 -14.61 -12.62 -0.74
CA LEU A 379 -15.29 -11.32 -0.66
C LEU A 379 -16.79 -11.48 -0.33
N LYS A 380 -17.44 -12.50 -0.89
CA LYS A 380 -18.86 -12.78 -0.60
C LYS A 380 -19.08 -13.09 0.87
N VAL A 381 -18.31 -14.00 1.45
CA VAL A 381 -18.42 -14.38 2.88
C VAL A 381 -18.07 -13.19 3.77
N PHE A 382 -17.07 -12.40 3.40
CA PHE A 382 -16.72 -11.15 4.09
C PHE A 382 -17.89 -10.17 4.11
N MET A 383 -18.53 -9.94 2.96
CA MET A 383 -19.68 -9.05 2.84
C MET A 383 -20.89 -9.57 3.63
N GLU A 384 -21.18 -10.88 3.58
CA GLU A 384 -22.26 -11.48 4.37
C GLU A 384 -22.05 -11.29 5.87
N HIS A 385 -20.80 -11.44 6.36
CA HIS A 385 -20.49 -11.22 7.77
C HIS A 385 -20.57 -9.73 8.15
N LEU A 386 -20.07 -8.84 7.29
CA LEU A 386 -20.17 -7.40 7.49
C LEU A 386 -21.63 -6.93 7.59
N ILE A 387 -22.48 -7.39 6.66
CA ILE A 387 -23.91 -7.06 6.62
C ILE A 387 -24.60 -7.57 7.89
N LYS A 388 -24.35 -8.83 8.28
CA LYS A 388 -24.91 -9.40 9.53
C LYS A 388 -24.54 -8.57 10.76
N LEU A 389 -23.28 -8.14 10.88
CA LEU A 389 -22.85 -7.30 12.00
C LEU A 389 -23.45 -5.90 11.94
N ALA A 390 -23.61 -5.33 10.75
CA ALA A 390 -24.18 -4.00 10.58
C ALA A 390 -25.67 -3.93 10.94
N VAL A 391 -26.46 -4.93 10.56
CA VAL A 391 -27.90 -4.94 10.88
C VAL A 391 -28.21 -5.27 12.36
N GLN A 392 -27.23 -5.81 13.08
CA GLN A 392 -27.31 -6.17 14.51
C GLN A 392 -26.83 -5.05 15.44
N SER A 393 -25.94 -4.17 14.95
CA SER A 393 -25.45 -3.00 15.70
C SER A 393 -26.50 -1.90 15.75
#